data_AF-A0A929ZI16-F1
#
_entry.id   AF-A0A929ZI16-F1
#
_cell.length_a   1.000
_cell.length_b   1.000
_cell.length_c   1.000
_cell.angle_alpha   90.00
_cell.angle_beta   90.00
_cell.angle_gamma   90.00
#
_symmetry.space_group_name_H-M   'P 1'
#
loop_
_entity.id
_entity.type
_entity.pdbx_description
1 polymer ?
#
loop_
_entity_poly.entity_id
_entity_poly.type
_entity_poly.pdbx_seq_one_letter_code
_entity_poly.pdbx_strand_id
1 'polypeptide(L)' 'TMSDLFELGLSGQSDSAEIRRKVGEYYHIGDGNAKTMLARLNCIAVCKEELREVIDK' A
#
# COMPACT_ATOMS: atom_id res chain seq x y z
N THR A 1 6.77 6.18 -4.04
CA THR A 1 7.24 5.72 -5.38
C THR A 1 7.07 4.22 -5.52
N MET A 2 7.24 3.61 -6.71
CA MET A 2 7.13 2.13 -6.85
C MET A 2 8.15 1.38 -5.98
N SER A 3 9.34 1.95 -5.78
CA SER A 3 10.37 1.39 -4.91
C SER A 3 9.91 1.33 -3.46
N ASP A 4 9.22 2.36 -2.97
CA ASP A 4 8.68 2.37 -1.60
C ASP A 4 7.65 1.26 -1.39
N LEU A 5 6.79 0.99 -2.38
CA LEU A 5 5.85 -0.13 -2.30
C LEU A 5 6.56 -1.48 -2.25
N PHE A 6 7.70 -1.59 -2.94
CA PHE A 6 8.52 -2.80 -2.90
C PHE A 6 9.20 -2.97 -1.55
N GLU A 7 9.78 -1.90 -0.99
CA GLU A 7 10.40 -1.89 0.34
C GLU A 7 9.41 -2.17 1.47
N LEU A 8 8.18 -1.68 1.33
CA LEU A 8 7.10 -1.90 2.30
C LEU A 8 6.40 -3.27 2.12
N GLY A 9 6.83 -4.08 1.15
CA GLY A 9 6.23 -5.39 0.90
C GLY A 9 4.85 -5.34 0.24
N LEU A 10 4.34 -4.17 -0.17
CA LEU A 10 3.10 -4.02 -0.95
C LEU A 10 3.24 -4.51 -2.41
N SER A 11 4.45 -4.84 -2.86
CA SER A 11 4.71 -5.35 -4.20
C SER A 11 5.86 -6.35 -4.20
N GLY A 12 5.75 -7.42 -5.00
CA GLY A 12 6.86 -8.36 -5.26
C GLY A 12 7.04 -9.51 -4.28
N GLN A 13 6.29 -9.55 -3.17
CA GLN A 13 6.30 -10.68 -2.23
C GLN A 13 4.96 -11.45 -2.20
N SER A 14 4.98 -12.68 -1.72
CA SER A 14 3.79 -13.54 -1.56
C SER A 14 2.70 -12.84 -0.73
N ASP A 15 3.11 -12.14 0.33
CA ASP A 15 2.20 -11.49 1.30
C ASP A 15 1.71 -10.12 0.81
N SER A 16 2.24 -9.64 -0.32
CA SER A 16 1.92 -8.30 -0.83
C SER A 16 0.45 -8.14 -1.22
N ALA A 17 -0.23 -9.22 -1.58
CA ALA A 17 -1.66 -9.21 -1.83
C ALA A 17 -2.48 -8.93 -0.55
N GLU A 18 -2.08 -9.54 0.57
CA GLU A 18 -2.73 -9.36 1.86
C GLU A 18 -2.48 -7.96 2.41
N ILE A 19 -1.24 -7.47 2.35
CA ILE A 19 -0.89 -6.11 2.78
C ILE A 19 -1.66 -5.07 1.95
N ARG A 20 -1.73 -5.22 0.62
CA ARG A 20 -2.55 -4.33 -0.23
C ARG A 20 -4.02 -4.36 0.18
N ARG A 21 -4.55 -5.51 0.56
CA ARG A 21 -5.94 -5.64 1.00
C ARG A 21 -6.16 -4.91 2.32
N LYS A 22 -5.28 -5.11 3.31
CA LYS A 22 -5.30 -4.43 4.62
C LYS A 22 -5.22 -2.91 4.48
N VAL A 23 -4.26 -2.42 3.71
CA VAL A 23 -4.10 -0.98 3.44
C VAL A 23 -5.30 -0.44 2.66
N GLY A 24 -5.78 -1.19 1.65
CA GLY A 24 -6.93 -0.79 0.84
C GLY A 24 -8.22 -0.67 1.64
N GLU A 25 -8.40 -1.55 2.62
CA GLU A 25 -9.52 -1.56 3.55
C GLU A 25 -9.39 -0.44 4.60
N TYR A 26 -8.18 -0.23 5.15
CA TYR A 26 -7.89 0.82 6.12
C TYR A 26 -8.12 2.24 5.58
N TYR A 27 -7.64 2.51 4.36
CA TYR A 27 -7.81 3.82 3.71
C TYR A 27 -9.11 3.92 2.91
N HIS A 28 -9.95 2.88 2.91
CA HIS A 28 -11.19 2.81 2.10
C HIS A 28 -10.99 3.11 0.61
N ILE A 29 -9.79 2.83 0.09
CA ILE A 29 -9.42 3.04 -1.32
C ILE A 29 -9.64 1.78 -2.16
N GLY A 30 -10.02 0.66 -1.53
CA GLY A 30 -10.26 -0.63 -2.17
C GLY A 30 -8.98 -1.36 -2.56
N ASP A 31 -9.11 -2.63 -2.97
CA ASP A 31 -7.99 -3.43 -3.43
C ASP A 31 -7.68 -3.16 -4.92
N GLY A 32 -6.46 -3.49 -5.33
CA GLY A 32 -5.99 -3.28 -6.69
C GLY A 32 -4.55 -3.75 -6.88
N ASN A 33 -4.06 -3.62 -8.12
CA ASN A 33 -2.65 -3.85 -8.42
C ASN A 33 -1.77 -2.78 -7.74
N ALA A 34 -0.47 -3.05 -7.58
CA ALA A 34 0.46 -2.14 -6.91
C ALA A 34 0.48 -0.72 -7.53
N LYS A 35 0.30 -0.61 -8.85
CA LYS A 35 0.30 0.67 -9.57
C LYS A 35 -0.95 1.50 -9.29
N THR A 36 -2.13 0.86 -9.25
CA THR A 36 -3.40 1.47 -8.88
C THR A 36 -3.39 1.88 -7.41
N MET A 37 -2.85 1.03 -6.55
CA MET A 37 -2.61 1.33 -5.13
C MET A 37 -1.75 2.58 -4.97
N LEU A 38 -0.61 2.66 -5.67
CA LEU A 38 0.26 3.83 -5.64
C LEU A 38 -0.48 5.11 -6.04
N ALA A 39 -1.27 5.04 -7.12
CA ALA A 39 -2.02 6.20 -7.61
C ALA A 39 -3.06 6.65 -6.57
N ARG A 40 -3.78 5.72 -5.95
CA ARG A 40 -4.78 6.02 -4.91
C ARG A 40 -4.13 6.59 -3.65
N LEU A 41 -3.06 5.97 -3.17
CA LEU A 41 -2.26 6.45 -2.03
C LEU A 41 -1.71 7.87 -2.29
N ASN A 42 -1.24 8.14 -3.51
CA ASN A 42 -0.81 9.47 -3.91
C ASN A 42 -1.97 10.48 -3.95
N CYS A 43 -3.18 10.07 -4.35
CA CYS A 43 -4.36 10.94 -4.36
C CYS A 43 -4.78 11.38 -2.95
N ILE A 44 -4.65 10.50 -1.96
CA ILE A 44 -4.92 10.81 -0.55
C ILE A 44 -3.72 11.43 0.17
N ALA A 45 -2.63 11.70 -0.56
CA ALA A 45 -1.38 12.28 -0.05
C ALA A 45 -0.82 11.55 1.19
N VAL A 46 -0.97 10.23 1.26
CA VAL A 46 -0.46 9.42 2.37
C VAL A 46 1.07 9.38 2.32
N CYS A 47 1.68 9.61 3.48
CA CYS A 47 3.12 9.52 3.63
C CYS A 47 3.59 8.05 3.75
N LYS A 48 4.84 7.80 3.35
CA LYS A 48 5.47 6.47 3.48
C LYS A 48 5.45 5.95 4.92
N GLU A 49 5.59 6.85 5.88
CA GLU A 49 5.61 6.56 7.32
C GLU A 49 4.24 6.06 7.81
N GLU A 50 3.17 6.81 7.53
CA GLU A 50 1.79 6.38 7.84
C GLU A 50 1.44 5.07 7.16
N LEU A 51 1.87 4.90 5.91
CA LEU A 51 1.67 3.64 5.19
C LEU A 51 2.39 2.49 5.90
N ARG A 52 3.61 2.70 6.39
CA ARG A 52 4.39 1.71 7.14
C ARG A 52 3.73 1.36 8.47
N GLU A 53 3.19 2.34 9.20
CA GLU A 53 2.47 2.09 10.45
C GLU A 53 1.24 1.20 10.26
N VAL A 54 0.51 1.35 9.14
CA VAL A 54 -0.67 0.52 8.82
C VAL A 54 -0.28 -0.92 8.49
N ILE A 55 0.93 -1.14 7.96
CA ILE A 55 1.44 -2.47 7.62
C ILE A 55 2.00 -3.18 8.85
N ASP A 56 2.61 -2.43 9.78
CA ASP A 56 3.23 -2.95 11.00
C ASP A 56 2.21 -3.19 12.14
N LYS A 57 1.10 -2.44 12.16
CA LYS A 57 -0.15 -2.84 12.86
C LYS A 57 -0.72 -4.10 12.22
#